data_AF-A0A7W2TIB7-F1
#
_entry.id   AF-A0A7W2TIB7-F1
#
_cell.length_a   1.000
_cell.length_b   1.000
_cell.length_c   1.000
_cell.angle_alpha   90.00
_cell.angle_beta   90.00
_cell.angle_gamma   90.00
#
_symmetry.space_group_name_H-M   'P 1'
#
loop_
_entity.id
_entity.type
_entity.pdbx_description
1 polymer ?
#
loop_
_entity_poly.entity_id
_entity_poly.type
_entity_poly.pdbx_seq_one_letter_code
_entity_poly.pdbx_strand_id
1 'polypeptide(L)'
;MLMIKRLIAQHMPGMLTCEEVDNFLYDFHGGNLSYIESFKFKLHLSMCPECRDYLEGYKNAIRLSQTGFIKAEQSPEVPEDLIQAILKSRTSK
;
A
#
# COMPACT_ATOMS: atom_id res chain seq x y z
N MET A 1 -22.07 -17.34 -5.65
CA MET A 1 -21.41 -16.64 -6.77
C MET A 1 -20.08 -15.98 -6.38
N LEU A 2 -19.90 -15.45 -5.16
CA LEU A 2 -18.65 -14.83 -4.68
C LEU A 2 -17.43 -15.78 -4.73
N MET A 3 -17.60 -17.04 -4.31
CA MET A 3 -16.54 -18.06 -4.36
C MET A 3 -16.03 -18.34 -5.79
N ILE A 4 -16.90 -18.29 -6.81
CA ILE A 4 -16.50 -18.55 -8.20
C ILE A 4 -15.66 -17.39 -8.76
N LYS A 5 -16.04 -16.14 -8.46
CA LYS A 5 -15.27 -14.95 -8.85
C LYS A 5 -13.86 -14.93 -8.24
N ARG A 6 -13.74 -15.39 -6.99
CA ARG A 6 -12.45 -15.55 -6.29
C ARG A 6 -11.56 -16.59 -6.97
N LEU A 7 -12.09 -17.78 -7.27
CA LEU A 7 -11.31 -18.84 -7.91
C LEU A 7 -10.78 -18.40 -9.28
N ILE A 8 -11.59 -17.67 -10.05
CA ILE A 8 -11.18 -17.08 -11.32
C ILE A 8 -10.05 -16.06 -11.11
N ALA A 9 -10.16 -15.21 -10.09
CA ALA A 9 -9.14 -14.20 -9.83
C ALA A 9 -7.78 -14.79 -9.39
N GLN A 10 -7.80 -15.92 -8.69
CA GLN A 10 -6.60 -16.59 -8.20
C GLN A 10 -5.88 -17.45 -9.24
N HIS A 11 -6.55 -17.82 -10.34
CA HIS A 11 -6.01 -18.79 -11.31
C HIS A 11 -6.02 -18.30 -12.76
N MET A 12 -6.46 -17.06 -13.04
CA MET A 12 -6.44 -16.49 -14.39
C MET A 12 -5.04 -15.95 -14.74
N PRO A 13 -4.43 -16.40 -15.85
CA PRO A 13 -3.16 -15.85 -16.32
C PRO A 13 -3.24 -14.34 -16.55
N GLY A 14 -2.28 -13.59 -16.00
CA GLY A 14 -2.19 -12.13 -16.16
C GLY A 14 -2.98 -11.32 -15.13
N MET A 15 -3.75 -11.98 -14.24
CA MET A 15 -4.33 -11.35 -13.06
C MET A 15 -3.39 -11.45 -11.87
N LEU A 16 -3.43 -10.44 -11.00
CA LEU A 16 -2.67 -10.49 -9.74
C LEU A 16 -3.22 -11.58 -8.83
N THR A 17 -2.34 -12.24 -8.11
CA THR A 17 -2.67 -13.06 -6.95
C THR A 17 -2.99 -12.18 -5.74
N CYS A 18 -3.60 -12.78 -4.72
CA CYS A 18 -3.87 -12.06 -3.46
C CYS A 18 -2.57 -11.60 -2.77
N GLU A 19 -1.47 -12.36 -2.93
CA GLU A 19 -0.15 -12.02 -2.40
C GLU A 19 0.47 -10.82 -3.14
N GLU A 20 0.37 -10.80 -4.47
CA GLU A 20 0.82 -9.64 -5.26
C GLU A 20 0.01 -8.37 -4.94
N VAL A 21 -1.28 -8.51 -4.61
CA VAL A 21 -2.10 -7.40 -4.11
C VAL A 21 -1.56 -6.87 -2.77
N ASP A 22 -1.20 -7.74 -1.82
CA ASP A 22 -0.58 -7.32 -0.55
C ASP A 22 0.72 -6.52 -0.79
N ASN A 23 1.57 -7.02 -1.67
CA ASN A 23 2.82 -6.35 -2.05
C ASN A 23 2.61 -4.96 -2.68
N PHE A 24 1.47 -4.72 -3.33
CA PHE A 24 1.14 -3.43 -3.92
C PHE A 24 0.47 -2.43 -2.97
N LEU A 25 0.13 -2.82 -1.73
CA LEU A 25 -0.60 -1.92 -0.81
C LEU A 25 0.17 -0.63 -0.51
N TYR A 26 1.48 -0.74 -0.29
CA TYR A 26 2.33 0.41 0.02
C TYR A 26 2.39 1.40 -1.15
N ASP A 27 2.70 0.90 -2.34
CA ASP A 27 2.77 1.72 -3.56
C ASP A 27 1.41 2.26 -3.97
N PHE A 28 0.34 1.51 -3.75
CA PHE A 28 -1.03 1.98 -3.96
C PHE A 28 -1.35 3.17 -3.03
N HIS A 29 -1.00 3.07 -1.75
CA HIS A 29 -1.21 4.15 -0.78
C HIS A 29 -0.37 5.39 -1.11
N GLY A 30 0.87 5.19 -1.55
CA GLY A 30 1.78 6.27 -1.96
C GLY A 30 1.51 6.86 -3.35
N GLY A 31 0.61 6.27 -4.13
CA GLY A 31 0.36 6.70 -5.52
C GLY A 31 1.49 6.35 -6.50
N ASN A 32 2.33 5.37 -6.17
CA ASN A 32 3.53 4.98 -6.92
C ASN A 32 3.30 3.86 -7.94
N LEU A 33 2.11 3.27 -7.99
CA LEU A 33 1.77 2.28 -9.01
C LEU A 33 1.69 2.92 -10.39
N SER A 34 2.27 2.26 -11.40
CA SER A 34 2.03 2.61 -12.80
C SER A 34 0.54 2.45 -13.16
N TYR A 35 0.15 3.04 -14.28
CA TYR A 35 -1.24 2.95 -14.76
C TYR A 35 -1.73 1.50 -14.91
N ILE A 36 -0.87 0.63 -15.45
CA ILE A 36 -1.20 -0.78 -15.70
C ILE A 36 -1.34 -1.54 -14.37
N GLU A 37 -0.44 -1.31 -13.41
CA GLU A 37 -0.50 -1.94 -12.08
C GLU A 37 -1.75 -1.49 -11.33
N SER A 38 -2.04 -0.18 -11.34
CA SER A 38 -3.25 0.37 -10.72
C SER A 38 -4.53 -0.25 -11.31
N PHE A 39 -4.57 -0.44 -12.63
CA PHE A 39 -5.68 -1.10 -13.30
C PHE A 39 -5.85 -2.56 -12.84
N LYS A 40 -4.77 -3.36 -12.87
CA LYS A 40 -4.80 -4.77 -12.45
C LYS A 40 -5.18 -4.93 -10.98
N PHE A 41 -4.65 -4.06 -10.12
CA PHE A 41 -4.96 -4.00 -8.70
C PHE A 41 -6.45 -3.75 -8.46
N LYS A 42 -7.01 -2.69 -9.07
CA LYS A 42 -8.44 -2.37 -8.97
C LYS A 42 -9.33 -3.48 -9.55
N LEU A 43 -8.89 -4.12 -10.65
CA LEU A 43 -9.59 -5.25 -11.23
C LEU A 43 -9.68 -6.41 -10.24
N HIS A 44 -8.58 -6.80 -9.60
CA HIS A 44 -8.59 -7.87 -8.59
C HIS A 44 -9.53 -7.53 -7.41
N LEU A 45 -9.46 -6.32 -6.87
CA LEU A 45 -10.34 -5.87 -5.76
C LEU A 45 -11.84 -5.87 -6.13
N SER A 46 -12.16 -5.75 -7.42
CA SER A 46 -13.54 -5.85 -7.90
C SER A 46 -14.11 -7.28 -7.84
N MET A 47 -13.23 -8.29 -7.82
CA MET A 47 -13.59 -9.71 -7.91
C MET A 47 -13.26 -10.52 -6.64
N CYS A 48 -12.36 -10.02 -5.79
CA CYS A 48 -11.95 -10.64 -4.53
C CYS A 48 -12.40 -9.78 -3.32
N PRO A 49 -13.50 -10.14 -2.63
CA PRO A 49 -13.97 -9.39 -1.47
C PRO A 49 -12.97 -9.40 -0.31
N GLU A 50 -12.23 -10.49 -0.10
CA GLU A 50 -11.25 -10.61 0.97
C GLU A 50 -10.11 -9.61 0.81
N CYS A 51 -9.60 -9.42 -0.40
CA CYS A 51 -8.58 -8.40 -0.68
C CYS A 51 -9.11 -6.98 -0.50
N ARG A 52 -10.41 -6.75 -0.72
CA ARG A 52 -11.05 -5.46 -0.46
C ARG A 52 -11.14 -5.19 1.04
N ASP A 53 -11.59 -6.17 1.80
CA ASP A 53 -11.68 -6.07 3.26
C ASP A 53 -10.28 -5.86 3.86
N TYR A 54 -9.27 -6.55 3.31
CA TYR A 54 -7.89 -6.39 3.70
C TYR A 54 -7.35 -4.97 3.42
N LEU A 55 -7.63 -4.40 2.23
CA LEU A 55 -7.29 -3.01 1.91
C LEU A 55 -7.95 -2.02 2.89
N GLU A 56 -9.21 -2.23 3.26
CA GLU A 56 -9.90 -1.37 4.23
C GLU A 56 -9.26 -1.50 5.63
N GLY A 57 -8.87 -2.70 6.04
CA GLY A 57 -8.08 -2.92 7.26
C GLY A 57 -6.75 -2.18 7.25
N TYR A 58 -6.01 -2.28 6.15
CA TYR A 58 -4.74 -1.58 5.95
C TYR A 58 -4.89 -0.04 6.05
N LYS A 59 -5.87 0.54 5.36
CA LYS A 59 -6.18 1.98 5.45
C LYS A 59 -6.54 2.41 6.87
N ASN A 60 -7.30 1.59 7.57
CA ASN A 60 -7.66 1.85 8.96
C ASN A 60 -6.45 1.83 9.89
N ALA A 61 -5.52 0.90 9.71
CA ALA A 61 -4.28 0.84 10.48
C ALA A 61 -3.45 2.13 10.31
N ILE A 62 -3.31 2.62 9.06
CA ILE A 62 -2.64 3.89 8.77
C ILE A 62 -3.37 5.07 9.41
N ARG A 63 -4.70 5.14 9.26
CA ARG A 63 -5.49 6.23 9.85
C ARG A 63 -5.34 6.28 11.37
N LEU A 64 -5.39 5.12 12.03
CA LEU A 64 -5.24 5.00 13.48
C LEU A 64 -3.85 5.41 13.95
N SER A 65 -2.79 4.99 13.24
CA SER A 65 -1.42 5.40 13.58
C SER A 65 -1.25 6.91 13.44
N GLN A 66 -1.71 7.51 12.34
CA GLN A 66 -1.67 8.96 12.12
C GLN A 66 -2.44 9.75 13.19
N THR A 67 -3.61 9.26 13.60
CA THR A 67 -4.41 9.92 14.65
C THR A 67 -3.67 9.98 15.98
N GLY A 68 -2.83 8.98 16.29
CA GLY A 68 -1.94 9.00 17.45
C GLY A 68 -0.90 10.11 17.37
N PHE A 69 -0.30 10.32 16.20
CA PHE A 69 0.67 11.39 15.97
C PHE A 69 0.06 12.79 16.01
N ILE A 70 -1.17 12.97 15.53
CA ILE A 70 -1.87 14.27 15.56
C ILE A 70 -2.14 14.74 16.99
N LYS A 71 -2.28 13.81 17.95
CA LYS A 71 -2.49 14.12 19.37
C LYS A 71 -1.19 14.25 20.17
N ALA A 72 -0.06 13.90 19.58
CA ALA A 72 1.24 14.10 20.22
C ALA A 72 1.62 15.58 20.15
N GLU A 73 2.40 16.04 21.13
CA GLU A 73 3.02 17.37 21.04
C GLU A 73 3.85 17.48 19.76
N GLN A 74 3.96 18.69 19.23
CA GLN A 74 4.71 18.97 18.01
C GLN A 74 6.10 18.37 18.15
N SER A 75 6.47 17.44 17.25
CA SER A 75 7.80 16.84 17.26
C SER A 75 8.84 17.96 17.20
N PRO A 76 9.94 17.87 17.95
CA PRO A 76 11.05 18.80 17.79
C PRO A 76 11.49 18.84 16.33
N GLU A 77 11.92 20.02 15.90
CA GLU A 77 12.43 20.24 14.54
C GLU A 77 13.56 19.25 14.25
N VAL A 78 13.51 18.62 13.08
CA VAL A 78 14.51 17.63 12.68
C VAL A 78 15.84 18.35 12.46
N PRO A 79 16.95 17.90 13.09
CA PRO A 79 18.25 18.53 12.91
C PRO A 79 18.72 18.48 11.44
N GLU A 80 19.15 19.63 10.90
CA GLU A 80 19.57 19.76 9.50
C GLU A 80 20.79 18.88 9.19
N ASP A 81 21.72 18.73 10.14
CA ASP A 81 22.91 17.89 10.00
C ASP A 81 22.54 16.41 9.80
N LEU A 82 21.49 15.93 10.47
CA LEU A 82 20.95 14.59 10.29
C LEU A 82 20.35 14.42 8.89
N ILE A 83 19.58 15.41 8.40
CA ILE A 83 19.01 15.39 7.05
C ILE A 83 20.13 15.28 6.01
N GLN A 84 21.16 16.11 6.13
CA GLN A 84 22.30 16.12 5.21
C GLN A 84 23.09 14.80 5.24
N ALA A 85 23.28 14.20 6.42
CA ALA A 85 23.95 12.92 6.56
C ALA A 85 23.19 11.79 5.83
N ILE A 86 21.86 11.75 5.96
CA ILE A 86 21.00 10.77 5.27
C ILE A 86 21.02 10.99 3.75
N LEU A 87 20.96 12.24 3.29
CA LEU A 87 21.00 12.52 1.85
C LEU A 87 22.34 12.10 1.24
N LYS A 88 23.45 12.35 1.94
CA LYS A 88 24.79 11.94 1.51
C LYS A 88 24.96 10.42 1.43
N SER A 89 24.33 9.66 2.35
CA SER A 89 24.43 8.19 2.31
C SER A 89 23.68 7.57 1.13
N ARG A 90 22.68 8.26 0.57
CA ARG A 90 21.91 7.79 -0.60
C ARG A 90 22.64 7.97 -1.93
N THR A 91 23.50 8.99 -2.02
CA THR A 91 24.26 9.32 -3.24
C THR A 91 25.64 8.69 -3.28
N SER A 92 26.15 8.16 -2.17
CA SER A 92 27.46 7.51 -2.07
C SER A 92 27.50 6.07 -2.64
N LYS A 93 26.78 5.80 -3.73
CA LYS A 93 26.85 4.54 -4.48
C LYS A 93 27.78 4.67 -5.69
#